data_AF-A0A348XM86-F1
#
_entry.id   AF-A0A348XM86-F1
#
_cell.length_a   1.000
_cell.length_b   1.000
_cell.length_c   1.000
_cell.angle_alpha   90.00
_cell.angle_beta   90.00
_cell.angle_gamma   90.00
#
_symmetry.space_group_name_H-M   'P 1'
#
loop_
_entity.id
_entity.type
_entity.pdbx_description
1 polymer ?
#
loop_
_entity_poly.entity_id
_entity_poly.type
_entity_poly.pdbx_seq_one_letter_code
_entity_poly.pdbx_strand_id
1 'polypeptide(L)'
;MDRQDGKEGGRPGRRPFQEIQQLRSAERPSPRRSLVGPLLGGQPGHLPLLPERRGIRPSSALTDRHRSHRGKCRRTDWPTDCYREKGVLLSMKRRRFTLVEVLIAVAILGSALGTTLAIAAQAQLDLIRAQERWADHHALEQAIEHYLLQDPRELDAPGDLLHGGYSASCTVVPIEEGLPEYAIDPYQGWVLSSYTIQVTNSIGDVAGEQIIYKWLPEDDL
;
A
#
# COMPACT_ATOMS: atom_id res chain seq x y z
N MET A 1 -1.19 28.28 -70.07
CA MET A 1 0.20 28.05 -70.51
C MET A 1 1.08 28.99 -69.71
N ASP A 2 1.24 28.77 -68.41
CA ASP A 2 2.06 27.74 -67.74
C ASP A 2 3.40 28.33 -67.30
N ARG A 3 3.52 28.68 -66.02
CA ARG A 3 4.50 28.08 -65.10
C ARG A 3 4.42 28.76 -63.73
N GLN A 4 3.99 27.96 -62.75
CA GLN A 4 4.31 28.15 -61.35
C GLN A 4 5.75 27.68 -61.12
N ASP A 5 6.49 28.36 -60.26
CA ASP A 5 7.62 27.78 -59.54
C ASP A 5 7.57 28.30 -58.10
N GLY A 6 7.42 27.37 -57.16
CA GLY A 6 7.46 27.61 -55.73
C GLY A 6 8.88 27.53 -55.16
N LYS A 7 9.03 27.99 -53.92
CA LYS A 7 10.02 27.47 -52.98
C LYS A 7 9.60 27.74 -51.53
N GLU A 8 9.23 26.66 -50.86
CA GLU A 8 9.16 26.53 -49.41
C GLU A 8 10.56 26.57 -48.77
N GLY A 9 10.62 26.81 -47.44
CA GLY A 9 11.73 26.28 -46.65
C GLY A 9 12.16 27.02 -45.38
N GLY A 10 11.25 27.58 -44.58
CA GLY A 10 11.59 28.12 -43.26
C GLY A 10 11.28 27.14 -42.12
N ARG A 11 12.26 26.36 -41.65
CA ARG A 11 12.14 25.56 -40.40
C ARG A 11 12.39 26.46 -39.19
N PRO A 12 11.48 26.54 -38.20
CA PRO A 12 11.85 27.02 -36.87
C PRO A 12 12.52 25.89 -36.06
N GLY A 13 13.66 26.24 -35.46
CA GLY A 13 14.57 25.33 -34.78
C GLY A 13 13.96 24.65 -33.55
N ARG A 14 14.15 23.33 -33.49
CA ARG A 14 14.02 22.53 -32.27
C ARG A 14 15.04 23.04 -31.24
N ARG A 15 14.58 23.60 -30.13
CA ARG A 15 15.41 23.74 -28.92
C ARG A 15 15.29 22.45 -28.09
N PRO A 16 16.40 21.94 -27.54
CA PRO A 16 16.39 20.68 -26.80
C PRO A 16 15.76 20.80 -25.40
N PHE A 17 15.09 19.71 -25.03
CA PHE A 17 14.16 19.50 -23.93
C PHE A 17 14.83 19.33 -22.54
N GLN A 18 15.93 20.04 -22.24
CA GLN A 18 16.73 19.77 -21.03
C GLN A 18 16.77 20.87 -19.96
N GLU A 19 16.01 21.96 -20.10
CA GLU A 19 16.13 23.12 -19.21
C GLU A 19 14.85 23.43 -18.41
N ILE A 20 14.15 22.41 -17.90
CA ILE A 20 13.02 22.59 -16.95
C ILE A 20 13.20 21.77 -15.66
N GLN A 21 14.22 20.92 -15.54
CA GLN A 21 14.44 20.11 -14.33
C GLN A 21 15.13 20.84 -13.16
N GLN A 22 15.53 22.12 -13.30
CA GLN A 22 16.26 22.83 -12.23
C GLN A 22 15.44 23.86 -11.42
N LEU A 23 14.14 24.01 -11.64
CA LEU A 23 13.29 24.93 -10.87
C LEU A 23 12.26 24.24 -9.96
N ARG A 24 12.53 22.99 -9.52
CA ARG A 24 11.67 22.23 -8.59
C ARG A 24 12.33 21.92 -7.24
N SER A 25 13.19 22.81 -6.76
CA SER A 25 13.88 22.65 -5.46
C SER A 25 13.65 23.79 -4.46
N ALA A 26 12.72 24.71 -4.73
CA ALA A 26 12.29 25.70 -3.75
C ALA A 26 10.77 25.66 -3.65
N GLU A 27 10.28 25.78 -2.41
CA GLU A 27 8.86 25.93 -2.02
C GLU A 27 8.07 24.63 -1.83
N ARG A 28 8.36 23.96 -0.71
CA ARG A 28 7.32 23.24 0.05
C ARG A 28 6.69 24.22 1.06
N PRO A 29 5.38 24.48 1.00
CA PRO A 29 4.68 25.04 2.15
C PRO A 29 4.28 23.91 3.13
N SER A 30 4.68 24.07 4.38
CA SER A 30 4.21 23.28 5.53
C SER A 30 2.69 23.42 5.74
N PRO A 31 2.01 22.39 6.25
CA PRO A 31 0.57 22.43 6.51
C PRO A 31 0.25 23.38 7.66
N ARG A 32 -0.70 24.30 7.44
CA ARG A 32 -1.24 25.18 8.48
C ARG A 32 -2.09 24.37 9.47
N ARG A 33 -1.70 24.52 10.74
CA ARG A 33 -2.43 24.17 11.96
C ARG A 33 -3.86 24.72 11.92
N SER A 34 -4.84 23.83 12.13
CA SER A 34 -6.17 24.22 12.61
C SER A 34 -6.07 24.66 14.08
N LEU A 35 -6.55 25.88 14.33
CA LEU A 35 -6.74 26.47 15.65
C LEU A 35 -8.08 25.99 16.21
N VAL A 36 -8.02 25.03 17.13
CA VAL A 36 -9.09 24.83 18.12
C VAL A 36 -8.41 24.79 19.49
N GLY A 37 -8.90 25.62 20.40
CA GLY A 37 -8.63 25.50 21.83
C GLY A 37 -9.66 26.32 22.62
N PRO A 38 -9.67 26.27 23.96
CA PRO A 38 -8.92 25.35 24.83
C PRO A 38 -9.74 24.80 26.03
N LEU A 39 -9.04 24.04 26.88
CA LEU A 39 -9.26 23.77 28.32
C LEU A 39 -9.77 22.36 28.69
N LEU A 40 -8.84 21.48 29.10
CA LEU A 40 -8.67 21.09 30.50
C LEU A 40 -7.48 20.12 30.68
N GLY A 41 -6.49 20.59 31.47
CA GLY A 41 -5.63 19.84 32.40
C GLY A 41 -4.99 18.50 32.04
N GLY A 42 -3.65 18.49 31.92
CA GLY A 42 -2.84 17.29 32.10
C GLY A 42 -1.36 17.51 31.77
N GLN A 43 -0.48 17.42 32.77
CA GLN A 43 0.98 17.57 32.63
C GLN A 43 1.63 16.52 31.70
N PRO A 44 2.81 16.81 31.08
CA PRO A 44 3.49 15.91 30.17
C PRO A 44 4.37 14.88 30.90
N GLY A 45 4.05 13.60 30.71
CA GLY A 45 4.94 12.48 31.02
C GLY A 45 5.87 12.18 29.85
N HIS A 46 7.18 12.12 30.12
CA HIS A 46 8.20 11.67 29.20
C HIS A 46 7.94 10.24 28.68
N LEU A 47 7.96 10.04 27.36
CA LEU A 47 8.10 8.74 26.71
C LEU A 47 9.38 8.74 25.86
N PRO A 48 10.18 7.65 25.90
CA PRO A 48 11.52 7.63 25.31
C PRO A 48 11.50 7.32 23.81
N LEU A 49 12.49 7.91 23.14
CA LEU A 49 12.82 7.74 21.72
C LEU A 49 13.21 6.29 21.41
N LEU A 50 12.57 5.71 20.39
CA LEU A 50 12.99 4.47 19.73
C LEU A 50 14.27 4.73 18.90
N PRO A 51 15.29 3.83 18.92
CA PRO A 51 16.49 4.01 18.13
C PRO A 51 16.30 3.61 16.65
N GLU A 52 16.90 4.42 15.78
CA GLU A 52 17.06 4.27 14.33
C GLU A 52 17.50 2.86 13.90
N ARG A 53 16.75 2.28 12.95
CA ARG A 53 17.21 1.14 12.16
C ARG A 53 18.28 1.58 11.17
N ARG A 54 19.55 1.30 11.48
CA ARG A 54 20.67 1.41 10.54
C ARG A 54 20.54 0.39 9.40
N GLY A 55 20.70 0.88 8.18
CA GLY A 55 20.67 0.10 6.95
C GLY A 55 21.75 -0.97 6.88
N ILE A 56 21.36 -2.12 6.33
CA ILE A 56 22.21 -3.25 6.02
C ILE A 56 22.94 -2.95 4.71
N ARG A 57 24.27 -2.80 4.74
CA ARG A 57 25.12 -2.80 3.54
C ARG A 57 25.58 -4.24 3.24
N PRO A 58 25.58 -4.68 1.96
CA PRO A 58 26.15 -5.97 1.60
C PRO A 58 27.68 -5.90 1.61
N SER A 59 28.30 -6.76 2.42
CA SER A 59 29.76 -6.93 2.46
C SER A 59 30.20 -7.88 1.34
N SER A 60 30.83 -7.33 0.31
CA SER A 60 31.57 -8.08 -0.70
C SER A 60 33.06 -7.74 -0.55
N ALA A 61 33.81 -8.64 0.07
CA ALA A 61 35.27 -8.61 0.04
C ALA A 61 35.81 -10.02 0.28
N LEU A 62 35.79 -10.77 -0.82
CA LEU A 62 36.58 -11.95 -1.10
C LEU A 62 38.07 -11.58 -1.05
N THR A 63 38.83 -12.06 -0.07
CA THR A 63 40.25 -12.40 -0.27
C THR A 63 40.65 -13.60 0.57
N ASP A 64 40.80 -14.69 -0.16
CA ASP A 64 41.75 -15.78 -0.01
C ASP A 64 42.92 -15.55 0.98
N ARG A 65 42.95 -16.38 2.03
CA ARG A 65 44.19 -16.83 2.65
C ARG A 65 44.10 -18.31 2.99
N HIS A 66 44.61 -19.13 2.09
CA HIS A 66 45.22 -20.41 2.37
C HIS A 66 46.01 -20.42 3.70
N ARG A 67 45.58 -21.22 4.67
CA ARG A 67 46.51 -21.89 5.59
C ARG A 67 46.04 -23.32 5.89
N SER A 68 46.74 -24.22 5.21
CA SER A 68 46.85 -25.65 5.44
C SER A 68 46.97 -26.00 6.93
N HIS A 69 45.98 -26.71 7.46
CA HIS A 69 46.22 -27.78 8.43
C HIS A 69 45.51 -29.04 7.95
N ARG A 70 46.32 -29.99 7.47
CA ARG A 70 45.92 -31.37 7.18
C ARG A 70 45.52 -32.05 8.49
N GLY A 71 44.24 -31.99 8.83
CA GLY A 71 43.58 -32.97 9.68
C GLY A 71 42.85 -33.97 8.79
N LYS A 72 43.30 -35.22 8.77
CA LYS A 72 42.66 -36.32 8.05
C LYS A 72 41.28 -36.61 8.67
N CYS A 73 40.22 -35.97 8.19
CA CYS A 73 38.86 -36.46 8.45
C CYS A 73 38.59 -37.61 7.47
N ARG A 74 38.75 -38.85 7.93
CA ARG A 74 38.25 -40.02 7.20
C ARG A 74 36.74 -39.90 7.10
N ARG A 75 36.28 -39.87 5.85
CA ARG A 75 34.90 -39.86 5.41
C ARG A 75 34.31 -41.28 5.58
N THR A 76 34.03 -41.71 6.81
CA THR A 76 33.15 -42.86 7.11
C THR A 76 32.57 -42.85 8.53
N ASP A 77 32.76 -41.81 9.33
CA ASP A 77 32.13 -41.74 10.66
C ASP A 77 31.02 -40.69 10.61
N TRP A 78 29.80 -41.15 10.28
CA TRP A 78 28.61 -40.44 10.71
C TRP A 78 28.71 -40.30 12.24
N PRO A 79 28.45 -39.13 12.83
CA PRO A 79 28.36 -39.02 14.28
C PRO A 79 27.02 -39.65 14.71
N THR A 80 26.95 -40.98 14.68
CA THR A 80 25.90 -41.76 15.33
C THR A 80 26.02 -41.72 16.87
N ASP A 81 27.05 -41.06 17.40
CA ASP A 81 27.39 -41.03 18.83
C ASP A 81 27.24 -39.66 19.53
N CYS A 82 26.41 -38.76 19.00
CA CYS A 82 26.06 -37.50 19.69
C CYS A 82 24.66 -37.49 20.33
N TYR A 83 23.91 -38.59 20.26
CA TYR A 83 22.78 -38.85 21.18
C TYR A 83 23.22 -39.79 22.32
N ARG A 84 24.41 -39.57 22.89
CA ARG A 84 24.69 -39.97 24.27
C ARG A 84 24.17 -38.90 25.21
N GLU A 85 22.89 -38.56 25.04
CA GLU A 85 22.15 -37.87 26.08
C GLU A 85 22.20 -38.81 27.27
N LYS A 86 22.94 -38.38 28.28
CA LYS A 86 23.09 -39.07 29.55
C LYS A 86 21.67 -39.45 29.96
N GLY A 87 21.38 -40.74 29.89
CA GLY A 87 20.19 -41.32 30.48
C GLY A 87 20.22 -40.91 31.93
N VAL A 88 19.54 -39.81 32.24
CA VAL A 88 19.06 -39.57 33.58
C VAL A 88 18.02 -40.66 33.74
N LEU A 89 18.48 -41.85 34.12
CA LEU A 89 17.68 -42.84 34.80
C LEU A 89 17.29 -42.18 36.12
N LEU A 90 16.39 -41.20 36.04
CA LEU A 90 15.57 -40.75 37.13
C LEU A 90 14.91 -42.03 37.59
N SER A 91 15.46 -42.63 38.64
CA SER A 91 14.77 -43.60 39.46
C SER A 91 13.36 -43.05 39.62
N MET A 92 12.38 -43.69 38.96
CA MET A 92 10.98 -43.32 39.08
C MET A 92 10.54 -43.78 40.47
N LYS A 93 11.03 -43.06 41.48
CA LYS A 93 10.45 -43.04 42.81
C LYS A 93 8.97 -42.79 42.55
N ARG A 94 8.10 -43.76 42.88
CA ARG A 94 6.67 -43.71 42.58
C ARG A 94 6.08 -42.42 43.17
N ARG A 95 6.12 -41.38 42.34
CA ARG A 95 5.35 -40.14 42.37
C ARG A 95 3.92 -40.49 42.69
N ARG A 96 3.43 -40.37 43.92
CA ARG A 96 1.98 -40.44 44.11
C ARG A 96 1.42 -39.20 43.41
N PHE A 97 0.77 -39.42 42.27
CA PHE A 97 0.13 -38.36 41.50
C PHE A 97 -0.90 -37.70 42.40
N THR A 98 -0.75 -36.40 42.63
CA THR A 98 -1.63 -35.68 43.55
C THR A 98 -2.80 -35.09 42.77
N LEU A 99 -3.97 -35.02 43.41
CA LEU A 99 -5.12 -34.33 42.81
C LEU A 99 -4.79 -32.86 42.48
N VAL A 100 -3.93 -32.22 43.29
CA VAL A 100 -3.46 -30.84 43.06
C VAL A 100 -2.69 -30.72 41.74
N GLU A 101 -1.86 -31.70 41.38
CA GLU A 101 -1.10 -31.69 40.12
C GLU A 101 -2.02 -31.78 38.89
N VAL A 102 -3.07 -32.63 38.96
CA VAL A 102 -4.11 -32.69 37.92
C VAL A 102 -4.82 -31.35 37.78
N LEU A 103 -5.20 -30.73 38.90
CA LEU A 103 -5.89 -29.44 38.88
C LEU A 103 -5.05 -28.34 38.24
N ILE A 104 -3.75 -28.29 38.56
CA ILE A 104 -2.82 -27.33 37.94
C ILE A 104 -2.71 -27.60 36.43
N ALA A 105 -2.57 -28.87 36.02
CA ALA A 105 -2.47 -29.23 34.61
C ALA A 105 -3.74 -28.84 33.82
N VAL A 106 -4.92 -29.12 34.37
CA VAL A 106 -6.21 -28.74 33.77
C VAL A 106 -6.37 -27.22 33.70
N ALA A 107 -5.92 -26.48 34.73
CA ALA A 107 -5.96 -25.03 34.73
C ALA A 107 -5.07 -24.42 33.64
N ILE A 108 -3.83 -24.92 33.49
CA ILE A 108 -2.92 -24.48 32.42
C ILE A 108 -3.52 -24.82 31.06
N LEU A 109 -4.03 -26.05 30.88
CA LEU A 109 -4.65 -26.48 29.63
C LEU A 109 -5.86 -25.61 29.27
N GLY A 110 -6.73 -25.33 30.24
CA GLY A 110 -7.90 -24.47 30.04
C GLY A 110 -7.50 -23.05 29.66
N SER A 111 -6.49 -22.48 30.32
CA SER A 111 -5.99 -21.14 29.99
C SER A 111 -5.38 -21.08 28.59
N ALA A 112 -4.57 -22.07 28.21
CA ALA A 112 -3.96 -22.16 26.89
C ALA A 112 -5.04 -22.26 25.81
N LEU A 113 -6.01 -23.16 25.98
CA LEU A 113 -7.11 -23.32 25.03
C LEU A 113 -7.92 -22.02 24.89
N GLY A 114 -8.24 -21.37 26.01
CA GLY A 114 -8.95 -20.08 26.02
C GLY A 114 -8.22 -19.01 25.20
N THR A 115 -6.90 -18.87 25.40
CA THR A 115 -6.10 -17.89 24.64
C THR A 115 -6.07 -18.22 23.14
N THR A 116 -5.93 -19.50 22.77
CA THR A 116 -5.88 -19.89 21.35
C THR A 116 -7.20 -19.61 20.63
N LEU A 117 -8.34 -19.90 21.26
CA LEU A 117 -9.66 -19.61 20.70
C LEU A 117 -9.90 -18.11 20.57
N ALA A 118 -9.47 -17.31 21.55
CA ALA A 118 -9.60 -15.86 21.50
C ALA A 118 -8.80 -15.27 20.31
N ILE A 119 -7.56 -15.73 20.10
CA ILE A 119 -6.73 -15.30 18.97
C ILE A 119 -7.37 -15.71 17.64
N ALA A 120 -7.85 -16.96 17.55
CA ALA A 120 -8.50 -17.46 16.33
C ALA A 120 -9.77 -16.65 16.00
N ALA A 121 -10.61 -16.35 17.00
CA ALA A 121 -11.81 -15.55 16.81
C ALA A 121 -11.47 -14.13 16.34
N GLN A 122 -10.46 -13.50 16.93
CA GLN A 122 -10.02 -12.16 16.53
C GLN A 122 -9.49 -12.15 15.09
N ALA A 123 -8.68 -13.14 14.70
CA ALA A 123 -8.15 -13.23 13.35
C ALA A 123 -9.24 -13.38 12.29
N GLN A 124 -10.33 -14.09 12.58
CA GLN A 124 -11.48 -14.22 11.68
C GLN A 124 -12.21 -12.88 11.49
N LEU A 125 -12.42 -12.13 12.58
CA LEU A 125 -13.03 -10.80 12.49
C LEU A 125 -12.18 -9.82 11.68
N ASP A 126 -10.86 -9.87 11.89
CA ASP A 126 -9.93 -9.02 11.15
C ASP A 126 -9.87 -9.40 9.67
N LEU A 127 -10.01 -10.69 9.34
CA LEU A 127 -10.11 -11.17 7.97
C LEU A 127 -11.37 -10.66 7.27
N ILE A 128 -12.54 -10.75 7.90
CA ILE A 128 -13.81 -10.26 7.34
C ILE A 128 -13.70 -8.76 7.03
N ARG A 129 -13.20 -7.97 7.99
CA ARG A 129 -13.01 -6.52 7.81
C ARG A 129 -11.95 -6.18 6.74
N ALA A 130 -10.92 -7.01 6.61
CA ALA A 130 -9.93 -6.84 5.55
C ALA A 130 -10.54 -7.14 4.18
N GLN A 131 -11.38 -8.18 4.09
CA GLN A 131 -12.08 -8.55 2.88
C GLN A 131 -13.11 -7.49 2.46
N GLU A 132 -13.87 -6.93 3.39
CA GLU A 132 -14.81 -5.82 3.13
C GLU A 132 -14.06 -4.61 2.56
N ARG A 133 -13.00 -4.15 3.23
CA ARG A 133 -12.18 -3.02 2.74
C ARG A 133 -11.52 -3.29 1.40
N TRP A 134 -11.08 -4.53 1.17
CA TRP A 134 -10.54 -4.92 -0.13
C TRP A 134 -11.61 -4.88 -1.22
N ALA A 135 -12.82 -5.34 -0.93
CA ALA A 135 -13.94 -5.30 -1.88
C ALA A 135 -14.33 -3.85 -2.24
N ASP A 136 -14.43 -2.96 -1.23
CA ASP A 136 -14.72 -1.54 -1.44
C ASP A 136 -13.68 -0.90 -2.37
N HIS A 137 -12.39 -1.14 -2.08
CA HIS A 137 -11.30 -0.57 -2.86
C HIS A 137 -11.25 -1.15 -4.28
N HIS A 138 -11.43 -2.46 -4.41
CA HIS A 138 -11.40 -3.11 -5.70
C HIS A 138 -12.55 -2.65 -6.60
N ALA A 139 -13.75 -2.47 -6.04
CA ALA A 139 -14.90 -1.92 -6.77
C ALA A 139 -14.61 -0.48 -7.25
N LEU A 140 -13.97 0.35 -6.41
CA LEU A 140 -13.54 1.69 -6.80
C LEU A 140 -12.49 1.66 -7.92
N GLU A 141 -11.47 0.81 -7.83
CA GLU A 141 -10.47 0.65 -8.89
C GLU A 141 -11.09 0.21 -10.22
N GLN A 142 -12.01 -0.76 -10.19
CA GLN A 142 -12.74 -1.21 -11.38
C GLN A 142 -13.62 -0.11 -11.99
N ALA A 143 -14.33 0.66 -11.16
CA ALA A 143 -15.13 1.79 -11.63
C ALA A 143 -14.24 2.88 -12.26
N ILE A 144 -13.09 3.16 -11.64
CA ILE A 144 -12.10 4.09 -12.18
C ILE A 144 -11.61 3.64 -13.56
N GLU A 145 -11.18 2.38 -13.68
CA GLU A 145 -10.72 1.84 -14.94
C GLU A 145 -11.80 1.95 -16.03
N HIS A 146 -13.02 1.53 -15.70
CA HIS A 146 -14.16 1.59 -16.62
C HIS A 146 -14.43 3.01 -17.12
N TYR A 147 -14.60 3.98 -16.23
CA TYR A 147 -14.91 5.36 -16.62
C TYR A 147 -13.77 6.09 -17.31
N LEU A 148 -12.52 5.74 -17.02
CA LEU A 148 -11.37 6.36 -17.69
C LEU A 148 -11.17 5.86 -19.12
N LEU A 149 -11.62 4.63 -19.41
CA LEU A 149 -11.58 4.02 -20.74
C LEU A 149 -12.78 4.39 -21.61
N GLN A 150 -13.89 4.81 -21.01
CA GLN A 150 -15.06 5.28 -21.74
C GLN A 150 -14.90 6.70 -22.30
N ASP A 151 -15.68 6.97 -23.34
CA ASP A 151 -15.86 8.32 -23.86
C ASP A 151 -16.68 9.13 -22.84
N PRO A 152 -16.20 10.31 -22.38
CA PRO A 152 -16.93 11.14 -21.42
C PRO A 152 -18.34 11.56 -21.87
N ARG A 153 -18.66 11.54 -23.17
CA ARG A 153 -20.02 11.85 -23.65
C ARG A 153 -21.03 10.72 -23.42
N GLU A 154 -20.57 9.49 -23.31
CA GLU A 154 -21.40 8.27 -23.20
C GLU A 154 -20.96 7.46 -21.98
N LEU A 155 -21.05 8.07 -20.80
CA LEU A 155 -20.73 7.41 -19.54
C LEU A 155 -21.85 6.46 -19.13
N ASP A 156 -21.61 5.16 -19.35
CA ASP A 156 -22.49 4.10 -18.89
C ASP A 156 -22.01 3.56 -17.54
N ALA A 157 -22.95 3.32 -16.63
CA ALA A 157 -22.64 2.69 -15.37
C ALA A 157 -21.97 1.32 -15.61
N PRO A 158 -20.91 0.97 -14.84
CA PRO A 158 -20.31 -0.34 -14.90
C PRO A 158 -21.32 -1.36 -14.36
N GLY A 159 -22.10 -1.99 -15.25
CA GLY A 159 -23.19 -2.89 -14.91
C GLY A 159 -22.73 -4.11 -14.12
N ASP A 160 -22.56 -5.25 -14.79
CA ASP A 160 -22.13 -6.50 -14.13
C ASP A 160 -20.63 -6.54 -13.80
N LEU A 161 -19.88 -5.49 -14.16
CA LEU A 161 -18.45 -5.40 -13.86
C LEU A 161 -18.23 -5.32 -12.33
N LEU A 162 -19.11 -4.61 -11.63
CA LEU A 162 -19.06 -4.51 -10.18
C LEU A 162 -19.76 -5.70 -9.53
N HIS A 163 -19.04 -6.44 -8.70
CA HIS A 163 -19.58 -7.59 -8.00
C HIS A 163 -20.39 -7.17 -6.77
N GLY A 164 -21.28 -8.06 -6.31
CA GLY A 164 -21.86 -7.94 -4.96
C GLY A 164 -22.89 -6.82 -4.77
N GLY A 165 -23.52 -6.34 -5.85
CA GLY A 165 -24.55 -5.30 -5.79
C GLY A 165 -24.00 -3.89 -5.59
N TYR A 166 -22.71 -3.69 -5.84
CA TYR A 166 -22.12 -2.35 -5.90
C TYR A 166 -22.62 -1.62 -7.15
N SER A 167 -22.73 -0.31 -7.04
CA SER A 167 -23.01 0.55 -8.19
C SER A 167 -22.04 1.72 -8.20
N ALA A 168 -21.84 2.31 -9.38
CA ALA A 168 -20.98 3.47 -9.51
C ALA A 168 -21.66 4.55 -10.34
N SER A 169 -21.21 5.78 -10.11
CA SER A 169 -21.56 6.95 -10.89
C SER A 169 -20.32 7.77 -11.16
N CYS A 170 -20.33 8.48 -12.28
CA CYS A 170 -19.27 9.41 -12.65
C CYS A 170 -19.89 10.73 -13.08
N THR A 171 -19.25 11.83 -12.68
CA THR A 171 -19.57 13.16 -13.17
C THR A 171 -18.28 13.81 -13.67
N VAL A 172 -18.33 14.37 -14.87
CA VAL A 172 -17.21 15.06 -15.51
C VAL A 172 -17.56 16.55 -15.57
N VAL A 173 -16.67 17.40 -15.06
CA VAL A 173 -16.87 18.85 -15.03
C VAL A 173 -15.55 19.55 -15.40
N PRO A 174 -15.57 20.59 -16.26
CA PRO A 174 -14.38 21.41 -16.49
C PRO A 174 -13.98 22.14 -15.20
N ILE A 175 -12.68 22.26 -14.98
CA ILE A 175 -12.15 22.94 -13.79
C ILE A 175 -11.87 24.38 -14.16
N GLU A 176 -12.57 25.30 -13.50
CA GLU A 176 -12.33 26.75 -13.63
C GLU A 176 -11.69 27.33 -12.37
N GLU A 177 -12.03 26.79 -11.20
CA GLU A 177 -11.56 27.27 -9.91
C GLU A 177 -10.18 26.70 -9.53
N GLY A 178 -9.32 27.55 -8.95
CA GLY A 178 -8.02 27.15 -8.42
C GLY A 178 -6.91 26.99 -9.48
N LEU A 179 -7.23 27.19 -10.76
CA LEU A 179 -6.25 27.28 -11.83
C LEU A 179 -5.67 28.69 -11.95
N PRO A 180 -4.39 28.84 -12.34
CA PRO A 180 -3.86 30.12 -12.79
C PRO A 180 -4.68 30.66 -13.97
N GLU A 181 -4.83 31.98 -14.06
CA GLU A 181 -5.69 32.65 -15.07
C GLU A 181 -5.38 32.21 -16.51
N TYR A 182 -4.11 31.95 -16.84
CA TYR A 182 -3.69 31.48 -18.16
C TYR A 182 -4.08 30.03 -18.50
N ALA A 183 -4.52 29.25 -17.51
CA ALA A 183 -4.86 27.83 -17.63
C ALA A 183 -6.37 27.57 -17.53
N ILE A 184 -7.17 28.63 -17.34
CA ILE A 184 -8.64 28.57 -17.35
C ILE A 184 -9.14 28.45 -18.80
N ASP A 185 -8.54 29.21 -19.71
CA ASP A 185 -8.91 29.18 -21.12
C ASP A 185 -8.51 27.86 -21.79
N PRO A 186 -9.34 27.32 -22.71
CA PRO A 186 -9.00 26.13 -23.48
C PRO A 186 -7.68 26.28 -24.23
N TYR A 187 -6.77 25.32 -24.06
CA TYR A 187 -5.51 25.28 -24.82
C TYR A 187 -5.67 24.38 -26.03
N GLN A 188 -5.70 24.97 -27.24
CA GLN A 188 -5.90 24.24 -28.50
C GLN A 188 -7.19 23.39 -28.51
N GLY A 189 -8.26 23.88 -27.86
CA GLY A 189 -9.52 23.15 -27.72
C GLY A 189 -9.49 22.04 -26.66
N TRP A 190 -8.49 22.02 -25.77
CA TRP A 190 -8.43 21.11 -24.63
C TRP A 190 -8.67 21.87 -23.33
N VAL A 191 -9.49 21.30 -22.46
CA VAL A 191 -9.82 21.83 -21.14
C VAL A 191 -9.40 20.80 -20.09
N LEU A 192 -8.95 21.27 -18.93
CA LEU A 192 -8.69 20.40 -17.80
C LEU A 192 -10.01 20.11 -17.08
N SER A 193 -10.38 18.84 -16.98
CA SER A 193 -11.64 18.42 -16.37
C SER A 193 -11.41 17.46 -15.20
N SER A 194 -12.31 17.49 -14.24
CA SER A 194 -12.36 16.57 -13.10
C SER A 194 -13.40 15.48 -13.35
N TYR A 195 -12.95 14.23 -13.24
CA TYR A 195 -13.80 13.05 -13.12
C TYR A 195 -14.02 12.79 -11.64
N THR A 196 -15.24 12.97 -11.15
CA THR A 196 -15.66 12.57 -9.81
C THR A 196 -16.34 11.23 -9.91
N ILE A 197 -15.67 10.17 -9.45
CA ILE A 197 -16.15 8.80 -9.51
C ILE A 197 -16.52 8.36 -8.10
N GLN A 198 -17.77 7.96 -7.92
CA GLN A 198 -18.31 7.51 -6.65
C GLN A 198 -18.82 6.08 -6.78
N VAL A 199 -18.43 5.23 -5.83
CA VAL A 199 -18.93 3.87 -5.72
C VAL A 199 -19.78 3.75 -4.46
N THR A 200 -20.97 3.18 -4.62
CA THR A 200 -21.88 2.84 -3.53
C THR A 200 -21.94 1.32 -3.36
N ASN A 201 -21.97 0.88 -2.11
CA ASN A 201 -22.10 -0.53 -1.78
C ASN A 201 -23.56 -1.00 -1.95
N SER A 202 -23.80 -2.30 -1.75
CA SER A 202 -25.13 -2.91 -1.87
C SER A 202 -26.16 -2.45 -0.85
N ILE A 203 -25.73 -1.76 0.20
CA ILE A 203 -26.59 -1.17 1.24
C ILE A 203 -26.98 0.27 0.85
N GLY A 204 -26.24 0.88 -0.07
CA GLY A 204 -26.42 2.26 -0.52
C GLY A 204 -25.47 3.28 0.13
N ASP A 205 -24.53 2.84 0.97
CA ASP A 205 -23.50 3.71 1.52
C ASP A 205 -22.39 3.95 0.49
N VAL A 206 -21.75 5.12 0.57
CA VAL A 206 -20.59 5.44 -0.27
C VAL A 206 -19.39 4.62 0.20
N ALA A 207 -18.99 3.64 -0.60
CA ALA A 207 -17.82 2.79 -0.36
C ALA A 207 -16.51 3.55 -0.63
N GLY A 208 -16.54 4.45 -1.61
CA GLY A 208 -15.38 5.27 -1.95
C GLY A 208 -15.70 6.34 -2.99
N GLU A 209 -14.87 7.37 -3.01
CA GLU A 209 -14.93 8.46 -3.97
C GLU A 209 -13.51 8.81 -4.39
N GLN A 210 -13.30 9.02 -5.69
CA GLN A 210 -12.03 9.43 -6.25
C GLN A 210 -12.23 10.52 -7.29
N ILE A 211 -11.43 11.58 -7.18
CA ILE A 211 -11.36 12.65 -8.18
C ILE A 211 -10.09 12.45 -9.01
N ILE A 212 -10.25 12.48 -10.34
CA ILE A 212 -9.15 12.34 -11.30
C ILE A 212 -9.19 13.51 -12.27
N TYR A 213 -8.03 14.13 -12.49
CA TYR A 213 -7.90 15.24 -13.42
C TYR A 213 -7.37 14.75 -14.77
N LYS A 214 -8.09 15.07 -15.84
CA LYS A 214 -7.77 14.65 -17.20
C LYS A 214 -8.03 15.79 -18.18
N TRP A 215 -7.11 15.97 -19.13
CA TRP A 215 -7.32 16.86 -20.26
C TRP A 215 -8.32 16.22 -21.21
N LEU A 216 -9.38 16.94 -21.53
CA LEU A 216 -10.42 16.53 -22.48
C LEU A 216 -10.55 17.58 -23.58
N PRO A 217 -10.88 17.17 -24.81
CA PRO A 217 -11.33 18.11 -25.82
C PRO A 217 -12.58 18.83 -25.31
N GLU A 218 -12.67 20.13 -25.55
CA GLU A 218 -13.82 20.96 -25.16
C GLU A 218 -15.13 20.41 -25.73
N ASP A 219 -15.06 19.85 -26.94
CA ASP A 219 -16.21 19.25 -27.60
C ASP A 219 -16.73 18.00 -26.84
N ASP A 220 -15.88 17.31 -26.07
CA ASP A 220 -16.17 16.02 -25.42
C ASP A 220 -16.77 16.15 -24.01
N LEU A 221 -17.07 17.39 -23.59
CA LEU A 221 -17.72 17.71 -22.32
C LEU A 221 -19.24 17.81 -22.42
#